data_AF-A0A427YXS0-F1
#
_entry.id   AF-A0A427YXS0-F1
#
_cell.length_a   1.000
_cell.length_b   1.000
_cell.length_c   1.000
_cell.angle_alpha   90.00
_cell.angle_beta   90.00
_cell.angle_gamma   90.00
#
_symmetry.space_group_name_H-M   'P 1'
#
loop_
_entity.id
_entity.type
_entity.pdbx_description
1 polymer ?
#
loop_
_entity_poly.entity_id
_entity_poly.type
_entity_poly.pdbx_seq_one_letter_code
_entity_poly.pdbx_strand_id
1 'polypeptide(L)'
;MSSTHHWEMDGEEREEAALCFAQEFPQVMLTTSGFPAGFGFANVAAVIYAGAPYSLIDYAQETDRAGRRGPGPGSLEHCHAESVA
;
A
#
# COMPACT_ATOMS: atom_id res chain seq x y z
N MET A 1 15.14 1.68 -2.81
CA MET A 1 14.90 2.41 -1.56
C MET A 1 13.42 2.26 -1.22
N SER A 2 13.08 2.09 0.05
CA SER A 2 11.70 1.83 0.54
C SER A 2 11.41 2.69 1.77
N SER A 3 10.14 3.02 1.99
CA SER A 3 9.65 3.62 3.24
C SER A 3 8.95 2.57 4.08
N THR A 4 8.90 2.78 5.39
CA THR A 4 8.17 1.93 6.31
C THR A 4 7.12 2.76 7.04
N HIS A 5 5.96 2.16 7.34
CA HIS A 5 4.94 2.77 8.19
C HIS A 5 4.37 1.70 9.13
N HIS A 6 4.62 1.83 10.43
CA HIS A 6 4.06 0.97 11.48
C HIS A 6 3.69 1.77 12.73
N TRP A 7 2.91 1.16 13.62
CA TRP A 7 2.30 1.86 14.77
C TRP A 7 3.32 2.39 15.81
N GLU A 8 4.48 1.74 15.92
CA GLU A 8 5.55 2.13 16.87
C GLU A 8 6.34 3.36 16.41
N MET A 9 6.22 3.76 15.15
CA MET A 9 6.76 5.04 14.67
C MET A 9 5.97 6.20 15.26
N ASP A 10 6.64 7.33 15.45
CA ASP A 10 5.93 8.51 15.93
C ASP A 10 4.93 9.04 14.87
N GLY A 11 4.10 10.02 15.26
CA GLY A 11 3.07 10.55 14.35
C GLY A 11 3.66 11.28 13.13
N GLU A 12 4.77 11.98 13.33
CA GLU A 12 5.42 12.82 12.32
C GLU A 12 6.16 11.96 11.30
N GLU A 13 6.91 10.95 11.75
CA GLU A 13 7.58 9.95 10.90
C GLU A 13 6.58 9.18 10.02
N ARG A 14 5.40 8.85 10.57
CA ARG A 14 4.33 8.18 9.81
C ARG A 14 3.77 9.06 8.71
N GLU A 15 3.51 10.33 9.03
CA GLU A 15 3.00 11.31 8.08
C GLU A 15 4.04 11.60 6.98
N GLU A 16 5.30 11.79 7.36
CA GLU A 16 6.40 11.99 6.41
C GLU A 16 6.57 10.80 5.46
N ALA A 17 6.55 9.56 6.00
CA ALA A 17 6.64 8.36 5.17
C ALA A 17 5.51 8.29 4.14
N ALA A 18 4.27 8.56 4.56
CA ALA A 18 3.10 8.57 3.69
C ALA A 18 3.18 9.68 2.62
N LEU A 19 3.63 10.88 3.00
CA LEU A 19 3.81 12.01 2.08
C LEU A 19 4.92 11.76 1.06
N CYS A 20 6.04 11.17 1.48
CA CYS A 20 7.13 10.78 0.58
C CYS A 20 6.64 9.74 -0.44
N PHE A 21 5.98 8.68 0.02
CA PHE A 21 5.43 7.67 -0.88
C PHE A 21 4.38 8.23 -1.85
N ALA A 22 3.55 9.18 -1.42
CA ALA A 22 2.61 9.88 -2.29
C ALA A 22 3.29 10.68 -3.42
N GLN A 23 4.54 11.13 -3.19
CA GLN A 23 5.38 11.79 -4.19
C GLN A 23 6.13 10.79 -5.11
N GLU A 24 5.75 9.51 -5.07
CA GLU A 24 6.37 8.40 -5.84
C GLU A 24 7.84 8.16 -5.48
N PHE A 25 8.29 8.68 -4.33
CA PHE A 25 9.64 8.48 -3.83
C PHE A 25 9.65 8.29 -2.31
N PRO A 26 9.87 7.05 -1.81
CA PRO A 26 10.32 5.86 -2.54
C PRO A 26 9.20 5.11 -3.28
N GLN A 27 9.59 4.17 -4.16
CA GLN A 27 8.65 3.38 -4.97
C GLN A 27 7.89 2.29 -4.20
N VAL A 28 8.38 1.91 -3.02
CA VAL A 28 7.81 0.84 -2.19
C VAL A 28 7.58 1.35 -0.78
N MET A 29 6.36 1.12 -0.28
CA MET A 29 6.00 1.32 1.11
C MET A 29 5.76 -0.04 1.77
N LEU A 30 6.41 -0.28 2.90
CA LEU A 30 6.19 -1.45 3.76
C LEU A 30 5.31 -1.05 4.93
N THR A 31 4.15 -1.68 5.07
CA THR A 31 3.21 -1.37 6.16
C THR A 31 2.74 -2.62 6.86
N THR A 32 2.29 -2.46 8.11
CA THR A 32 1.45 -3.47 8.77
C THR A 32 -0.03 -3.20 8.47
N SER A 33 -0.92 -4.10 8.88
CA SER A 33 -2.38 -3.91 8.79
C SER A 33 -2.89 -2.70 9.59
N GLY A 34 -2.06 -2.13 10.48
CA GLY A 34 -2.36 -0.87 11.17
C GLY A 34 -2.27 0.38 10.28
N PHE A 35 -1.95 0.24 9.00
CA PHE A 35 -1.92 1.36 8.06
C PHE A 35 -3.36 1.87 7.80
N PRO A 36 -3.70 3.11 8.19
CA PRO A 36 -5.08 3.53 8.27
C PRO A 36 -5.76 3.59 6.90
N ALA A 37 -7.07 3.32 6.90
CA ALA A 37 -7.95 3.63 5.78
C ALA A 37 -8.04 5.17 5.66
N GLY A 38 -7.66 5.74 4.52
CA GLY A 38 -7.69 7.19 4.29
C GLY A 38 -6.54 7.73 3.46
N PHE A 39 -5.38 7.07 3.47
CA PHE A 39 -4.30 7.35 2.53
C PHE A 39 -4.64 6.74 1.16
N GLY A 40 -5.38 7.50 0.37
CA GLY A 40 -5.70 7.16 -1.02
C GLY A 40 -4.54 7.51 -1.93
N PHE A 41 -3.64 6.57 -2.18
CA PHE A 41 -2.58 6.73 -3.16
C PHE A 41 -3.14 6.42 -4.56
N ALA A 42 -3.17 7.41 -5.44
CA ALA A 42 -3.76 7.27 -6.77
C ALA A 42 -2.99 6.29 -7.69
N ASN A 43 -1.70 6.05 -7.40
CA ASN A 43 -0.74 5.47 -8.34
C ASN A 43 -0.13 4.16 -7.82
N VAL A 44 -0.84 3.40 -6.99
CA VAL A 44 -0.34 2.09 -6.50
C VAL A 44 -0.60 1.02 -7.54
N ALA A 45 0.49 0.44 -8.06
CA ALA A 45 0.41 -0.61 -9.08
C ALA A 45 0.05 -1.99 -8.50
N ALA A 46 0.48 -2.28 -7.27
CA ALA A 46 0.24 -3.56 -6.62
C ALA A 46 0.27 -3.44 -5.09
N VAL A 47 -0.43 -4.36 -4.41
CA VAL A 47 -0.32 -4.62 -2.97
C VAL A 47 0.16 -6.06 -2.81
N ILE A 48 1.25 -6.25 -2.08
CA ILE A 48 1.87 -7.56 -1.86
C ILE A 48 1.75 -7.90 -0.38
N TYR A 49 1.31 -9.13 -0.10
CA TYR A 49 1.18 -9.64 1.26
C TYR A 49 2.39 -10.48 1.63
N ALA A 50 3.14 -10.06 2.65
CA ALA A 50 4.19 -10.89 3.26
C ALA A 50 3.61 -11.97 4.21
N GLY A 51 2.31 -11.94 4.49
CA GLY A 51 1.60 -12.91 5.33
C GLY A 51 0.10 -12.85 5.09
N ALA A 52 -0.65 -13.82 5.63
CA ALA A 52 -2.09 -13.87 5.41
C ALA A 52 -2.81 -12.68 6.11
N PRO A 53 -3.81 -12.06 5.46
CA PRO A 53 -4.67 -11.06 6.08
C PRO A 53 -5.49 -11.69 7.22
N TYR A 54 -5.86 -10.88 8.22
CA TYR A 54 -6.65 -11.35 9.37
C TYR A 54 -8.09 -11.74 8.98
N SER A 55 -8.66 -11.10 7.96
CA SER A 55 -9.99 -11.39 7.44
C SER A 55 -10.11 -11.04 5.95
N LEU A 56 -11.18 -11.53 5.31
CA LEU A 56 -11.53 -11.13 3.94
C LEU A 56 -11.89 -9.64 3.82
N ILE A 57 -12.37 -9.03 4.91
CA ILE A 57 -12.70 -7.60 4.95
C ILE A 57 -11.40 -6.79 4.91
N ASP A 58 -10.41 -7.17 5.73
CA ASP A 58 -9.10 -6.52 5.73
C ASP A 58 -8.43 -6.66 4.35
N TYR A 59 -8.46 -7.87 3.79
CA TYR A 59 -7.96 -8.13 2.43
C TYR A 59 -8.60 -7.20 1.39
N ALA A 60 -9.94 -7.08 1.41
CA ALA A 60 -10.66 -6.24 0.46
C ALA A 60 -10.30 -4.76 0.62
N GLN A 61 -10.22 -4.26 1.86
CA GLN A 61 -9.87 -2.86 2.13
C GLN A 61 -8.41 -2.54 1.76
N GLU A 62 -7.50 -3.47 2.02
CA GLU A 62 -6.08 -3.26 1.81
C GLU A 62 -5.71 -3.34 0.33
N THR A 63 -6.31 -4.28 -0.42
CA THR A 63 -6.10 -4.41 -1.87
C THR A 63 -6.76 -3.31 -2.70
N ASP A 64 -7.82 -2.66 -2.20
CA ASP A 64 -8.46 -1.49 -2.82
C ASP A 64 -7.53 -0.26 -2.94
N ARG A 65 -6.34 -0.33 -2.34
CA ARG A 65 -5.29 0.68 -2.55
C ARG A 65 -4.68 0.61 -3.94
N ALA A 66 -4.61 -0.57 -4.56
CA ALA A 66 -4.06 -0.74 -5.90
C ALA A 66 -5.09 -0.42 -7.00
N GLY A 67 -4.61 -0.07 -8.20
CA GLY A 67 -5.45 -0.03 -9.40
C GLY A 67 -6.41 1.15 -9.51
N ARG A 68 -6.34 2.14 -8.60
CA ARG A 68 -7.15 3.37 -8.66
C ARG A 68 -6.84 4.25 -9.88
N ARG A 69 -5.67 4.11 -10.48
CA ARG A 69 -5.34 4.74 -11.76
C ARG A 69 -6.11 4.03 -12.87
N GLY A 70 -7.03 4.75 -13.52
CA GLY A 70 -7.74 4.27 -14.71
C GLY A 70 -6.79 3.84 -15.83
N PRO A 71 -7.30 3.18 -16.90
CA PRO A 71 -6.47 2.52 -17.90
C PRO A 71 -5.56 3.51 -18.63
N GLY A 72 -4.31 3.59 -18.17
CA GLY A 72 -3.20 4.17 -18.91
C GLY A 72 -2.50 3.06 -19.71
N PRO A 73 -1.72 3.41 -20.76
CA PRO A 73 -0.97 2.40 -21.50
C PRO A 73 -0.06 1.62 -20.54
N GLY A 74 -0.36 0.32 -20.37
CA GLY A 74 0.34 -0.56 -19.43
C GLY A 74 -0.37 -0.85 -18.09
N SER A 75 -1.63 -0.44 -17.89
CA SER A 75 -2.37 -0.80 -16.67
C SER A 75 -2.65 -2.31 -16.63
N LEU A 76 -1.96 -3.02 -15.73
CA LEU A 76 -2.30 -4.39 -15.35
C LEU A 76 -3.68 -4.37 -14.67
N GLU A 77 -4.72 -4.81 -15.37
CA GLU A 77 -6.08 -4.99 -14.82
C GLU A 77 -6.18 -6.19 -13.85
N HIS A 78 -5.04 -6.83 -13.52
CA HIS A 78 -4.96 -7.90 -12.53
C HIS A 78 -4.05 -7.47 -11.37
N CYS A 79 -4.66 -7.09 -10.25
CA CYS A 79 -3.95 -7.04 -8.97
C CYS A 79 -3.78 -8.47 -8.49
N HIS A 80 -2.61 -9.07 -8.75
CA HIS A 80 -2.26 -10.35 -8.14
C HIS A 80 -1.65 -10.08 -6.77
N ALA A 81 -2.44 -10.26 -5.71
CA ALA A 81 -1.92 -10.34 -4.36
C ALA A 81 -1.30 -11.73 -4.18
N GLU A 82 0.01 -11.85 -4.40
CA GLU A 82 0.75 -13.07 -4.04
C GLU A 82 1.18 -13.00 -2.57
N SER A 83 0.89 -14.08 -1.84
CA SER A 83 1.52 -14.32 -0.55
C SER A 83 2.91 -14.91 -0.79
N VAL A 84 3.96 -14.18 -0.41
CA VAL A 84 5.31 -14.75 -0.37
C VAL A 84 5.44 -15.47 0.98
N ALA A 85 5.36 -16.80 0.95
CA ALA A 85 5.54 -17.66 2.12
C ALA A 85 7.03 -17.94 2.40
#